data_AF-A0A357BIY3-F1
#
_entry.id   AF-A0A357BIY3-F1
#
_cell.length_a   1.000
_cell.length_b   1.000
_cell.length_c   1.000
_cell.angle_alpha   90.00
_cell.angle_beta   90.00
_cell.angle_gamma   90.00
#
_symmetry.space_group_name_H-M   'P 1'
#
loop_
_entity.id
_entity.type
_entity.pdbx_description
1 polymer ?
#
loop_
_entity_poly.entity_id
_entity_poly.type
_entity_poly.pdbx_seq_one_letter_code
_entity_poly.pdbx_strand_id
1 'polypeptide(L)'
;MKGRSLNELAQVCHSIAVEKGFWEEKRNIGEALMLIVTELAEAMEAYRVQDDANFREEIADAFIRLLDLCGGLKIDIEEEIFKKSLKNKNRPYKHGKIC
;
A
#
# COMPACT_ATOMS: atom_id res chain seq x y z
N MET A 1 16.20 3.88 -5.15
CA MET A 1 14.77 4.24 -5.26
C MET A 1 14.44 5.68 -4.88
N LYS A 2 15.35 6.49 -4.32
CA LYS A 2 15.08 7.91 -4.05
C LYS A 2 14.86 8.67 -5.36
N GLY A 3 13.78 9.45 -5.44
CA GLY A 3 13.43 10.29 -6.59
C GLY A 3 12.46 9.69 -7.61
N ARG A 4 11.95 8.48 -7.38
CA ARG A 4 10.91 7.86 -8.22
C ARG A 4 9.50 8.30 -7.81
N SER A 5 8.58 8.37 -8.78
CA SER A 5 7.15 8.57 -8.57
C SER A 5 6.50 7.33 -7.93
N LEU A 6 5.29 7.46 -7.36
CA LEU A 6 4.60 6.28 -6.79
C LEU A 6 4.24 5.26 -7.87
N ASN A 7 3.90 5.73 -9.08
CA ASN A 7 3.61 4.84 -10.21
C ASN A 7 4.87 4.08 -10.67
N GLU A 8 6.04 4.73 -10.67
CA GLU A 8 7.31 4.05 -10.95
C GLU A 8 7.67 3.02 -9.87
N LEU A 9 7.38 3.32 -8.60
CA LEU A 9 7.56 2.36 -7.50
C LEU A 9 6.57 1.20 -7.62
N ALA A 10 5.32 1.45 -7.99
CA ALA A 10 4.32 0.41 -8.25
C ALA A 10 4.78 -0.56 -9.34
N GLN A 11 5.33 -0.04 -10.45
CA GLN A 11 5.92 -0.88 -11.49
C GLN A 11 7.07 -1.73 -10.97
N VAL A 12 7.96 -1.15 -10.17
CA VAL A 12 9.12 -1.87 -9.61
C VAL A 12 8.70 -2.98 -8.65
N CYS A 13 7.81 -2.69 -7.70
CA CYS A 13 7.27 -3.69 -6.77
C CYS A 13 6.56 -4.81 -7.54
N HIS A 14 5.76 -4.46 -8.54
CA HIS A 14 5.07 -5.45 -9.36
C HIS A 14 6.02 -6.32 -10.18
N SER A 15 7.05 -5.74 -10.82
CA SER A 15 8.07 -6.51 -11.53
C SER A 15 8.77 -7.52 -10.61
N ILE A 16 9.13 -7.10 -9.39
CA ILE A 16 9.73 -8.01 -8.41
C ILE A 16 8.74 -9.13 -8.04
N ALA A 17 7.46 -8.81 -7.81
CA ALA A 17 6.45 -9.82 -7.47
C ALA A 17 6.23 -10.84 -8.61
N VAL A 18 6.23 -10.38 -9.87
CA VAL A 18 6.17 -11.23 -11.06
C VAL A 18 7.40 -12.14 -11.13
N GLU A 19 8.61 -11.60 -10.95
CA GLU A 19 9.87 -12.38 -10.93
C GLU A 19 9.88 -13.45 -9.82
N LYS A 20 9.16 -13.21 -8.73
CA LYS A 20 9.01 -14.17 -7.61
C LYS A 20 7.85 -15.14 -7.77
N GLY A 21 7.12 -15.10 -8.89
CA GLY A 21 6.06 -16.05 -9.22
C GLY A 21 4.69 -15.72 -8.60
N PHE A 22 4.52 -14.55 -7.96
CA PHE A 22 3.25 -14.20 -7.30
C PHE A 22 2.08 -13.90 -8.27
N TRP A 23 2.38 -13.80 -9.57
CA TRP A 23 1.46 -13.45 -10.65
C TRP A 23 1.48 -14.45 -11.82
N GLU A 24 1.99 -15.67 -11.62
CA GLU A 24 1.95 -16.73 -12.67
C GLU A 24 0.52 -17.13 -13.05
N GLU A 25 -0.38 -17.10 -12.07
CA GLU A 25 -1.81 -17.29 -12.25
C GLU A 25 -2.58 -15.98 -12.05
N LYS A 26 -3.87 -15.99 -12.39
CA LYS A 26 -4.75 -14.86 -12.12
C LYS A 26 -4.79 -14.59 -10.61
N ARG A 27 -4.22 -13.44 -10.21
CA ARG A 27 -4.19 -13.00 -8.81
C ARG A 27 -5.59 -12.92 -8.21
N ASN A 28 -5.78 -13.55 -7.05
CA ASN A 28 -6.98 -13.36 -6.24
C ASN A 28 -6.88 -12.03 -5.49
N ILE A 29 -7.73 -11.07 -5.88
CA ILE A 29 -7.68 -9.71 -5.32
C ILE A 29 -8.10 -9.69 -3.85
N GLY A 30 -9.04 -10.55 -3.44
CA GLY A 30 -9.45 -10.65 -2.04
C GLY A 30 -8.31 -11.12 -1.15
N GLU A 31 -7.58 -12.13 -1.61
CA GLU A 31 -6.39 -12.64 -0.92
C GLU A 31 -5.28 -11.59 -0.85
N ALA A 32 -4.98 -10.91 -1.96
CA ALA A 32 -3.97 -9.86 -2.00
C ALA A 32 -4.30 -8.71 -1.03
N LEU A 33 -5.57 -8.32 -0.93
CA LEU A 33 -6.02 -7.32 0.04
C LEU A 33 -5.85 -7.80 1.48
N MET A 34 -6.12 -9.07 1.78
CA MET A 34 -5.93 -9.62 3.12
C MET A 34 -4.46 -9.73 3.50
N LEU A 35 -3.57 -10.03 2.55
CA LEU A 35 -2.13 -9.97 2.79
C LEU A 35 -1.64 -8.56 3.11
N ILE A 36 -2.25 -7.50 2.56
CA ILE A 36 -1.93 -6.12 2.96
C ILE A 36 -2.39 -5.85 4.41
N VAL A 37 -3.56 -6.38 4.78
CA VAL A 37 -4.10 -6.23 6.13
C VAL A 37 -3.22 -6.94 7.17
N THR A 38 -2.61 -8.07 6.84
CA THR A 38 -1.72 -8.78 7.76
C THR A 38 -0.47 -7.96 8.11
N GLU A 39 0.16 -7.29 7.14
CA GLU A 39 1.32 -6.42 7.42
C GLU A 39 0.96 -5.26 8.37
N LEU A 40 -0.26 -4.71 8.25
CA LEU A 40 -0.75 -3.68 9.18
C LEU A 40 -1.02 -4.26 10.58
N ALA A 41 -1.42 -5.53 10.66
CA ALA A 41 -1.58 -6.21 11.95
C ALA A 41 -0.21 -6.50 12.58
N GLU A 42 0.79 -6.90 11.81
CA GLU A 42 2.18 -7.11 12.25
C GLU A 42 2.81 -5.79 12.74
N ALA A 43 2.59 -4.69 12.01
CA ALA A 43 2.97 -3.35 12.47
C ALA A 43 2.30 -3.01 13.82
N MET A 44 1.02 -3.32 14.00
CA MET A 44 0.33 -3.08 15.28
C MET A 44 0.93 -3.93 16.42
N GLU A 45 1.28 -5.19 16.18
CA GLU A 45 1.95 -6.04 17.16
C GLU A 45 3.34 -5.51 17.52
N ALA A 46 4.13 -5.09 16.54
CA ALA A 46 5.43 -4.46 16.75
C ALA A 46 5.32 -3.19 17.60
N TYR A 47 4.33 -2.33 17.30
CA TYR A 47 4.04 -1.13 18.08
C TYR A 47 3.68 -1.48 19.54
N ARG A 48 2.87 -2.51 19.76
CA ARG A 48 2.45 -2.96 21.10
C ARG A 48 3.62 -3.36 21.98
N VAL A 49 4.67 -3.94 21.39
CA VAL A 49 5.89 -4.36 22.10
C VAL A 49 7.02 -3.33 22.05
N GLN A 50 6.76 -2.14 21.48
CA GLN A 50 7.73 -1.03 21.33
C GLN A 50 8.95 -1.41 20.48
N ASP A 51 8.77 -2.29 19.49
CA ASP A 51 9.78 -2.61 18.49
C ASP A 51 9.66 -1.64 17.30
N ASP A 52 10.35 -0.48 17.39
CA ASP A 52 10.31 0.56 16.34
C ASP A 52 10.96 0.09 15.03
N ALA A 53 11.95 -0.80 15.09
CA ALA A 53 12.60 -1.32 13.90
C ALA A 53 11.62 -2.19 13.10
N ASN A 54 11.00 -3.16 13.77
CA ASN A 54 10.01 -4.03 13.13
C ASN A 54 8.78 -3.22 12.68
N PHE A 55 8.30 -2.28 13.49
CA PHE A 55 7.19 -1.41 13.10
C PHE A 55 7.43 -0.69 11.76
N ARG A 56 8.65 -0.16 11.53
CA ARG A 56 8.99 0.52 10.27
C ARG A 56 9.07 -0.45 9.09
N GLU A 57 9.56 -1.66 9.32
CA GLU A 57 9.66 -2.72 8.32
C GLU A 57 8.26 -3.13 7.84
N GLU A 58 7.36 -3.46 8.76
CA GLU A 58 6.00 -3.90 8.44
C GLU A 58 5.16 -2.80 7.76
N ILE A 59 5.38 -1.52 8.11
CA ILE A 59 4.79 -0.40 7.38
C ILE A 59 5.31 -0.34 5.94
N ALA A 60 6.60 -0.58 5.73
CA ALA A 60 7.17 -0.61 4.38
C ALA A 60 6.60 -1.78 3.56
N ASP A 61 6.43 -2.95 4.17
CA ASP A 61 5.87 -4.13 3.51
C ASP A 61 4.39 -3.92 3.11
N ALA A 62 3.60 -3.26 3.96
CA ALA A 62 2.25 -2.83 3.60
C ALA A 62 2.24 -1.94 2.35
N PHE A 63 3.18 -0.98 2.24
CA PHE A 63 3.32 -0.15 1.05
C PHE A 63 3.77 -0.96 -0.17
N ILE A 64 4.73 -1.86 -0.03
CA ILE A 64 5.21 -2.71 -1.13
C ILE A 64 4.08 -3.56 -1.70
N ARG A 65 3.26 -4.18 -0.84
CA ARG A 65 2.10 -4.97 -1.29
C ARG A 65 1.02 -4.12 -1.95
N LEU A 66 0.75 -2.92 -1.42
CA LEU A 66 -0.16 -1.96 -2.06
C LEU A 66 0.33 -1.57 -3.45
N LEU A 67 1.63 -1.28 -3.58
CA LEU A 67 2.27 -0.85 -4.82
C LEU A 67 2.34 -1.98 -5.84
N ASP A 68 2.66 -3.22 -5.45
CA ASP A 68 2.54 -4.40 -6.30
C ASP A 68 1.11 -4.56 -6.83
N LEU A 69 0.11 -4.51 -5.93
CA LEU A 69 -1.29 -4.65 -6.34
C LEU A 69 -1.71 -3.55 -7.33
N CYS A 70 -1.29 -2.29 -7.10
CA CYS A 70 -1.54 -1.20 -8.04
C CYS A 70 -0.86 -1.45 -9.39
N GLY A 71 0.39 -1.88 -9.40
CA GLY A 71 1.13 -2.20 -10.63
C GLY A 71 0.47 -3.33 -11.43
N GLY A 72 0.10 -4.42 -10.76
CA GLY A 72 -0.55 -5.57 -11.41
C GLY A 72 -1.96 -5.29 -11.91
N LEU A 73 -2.69 -4.40 -11.23
CA LEU A 73 -4.00 -3.93 -11.68
C LEU A 73 -3.95 -2.73 -12.63
N LYS A 74 -2.75 -2.20 -12.92
CA LYS A 74 -2.52 -1.00 -13.74
C LYS A 74 -3.29 0.22 -13.22
N ILE A 75 -3.32 0.39 -11.90
CA ILE A 75 -3.93 1.55 -11.24
C ILE A 75 -2.91 2.70 -11.23
N ASP A 76 -3.30 3.84 -11.77
CA ASP A 76 -2.58 5.10 -11.61
C ASP A 76 -2.82 5.64 -10.18
N ILE A 77 -1.98 5.21 -9.24
CA ILE A 77 -2.18 5.50 -7.83
C ILE A 77 -1.93 6.98 -7.53
N GLU A 78 -1.06 7.66 -8.27
CA GLU A 78 -0.80 9.10 -8.12
C GLU A 78 -2.04 9.92 -8.49
N GLU A 79 -2.67 9.62 -9.63
CA GLU A 79 -3.89 10.30 -10.06
C GLU A 79 -5.06 10.03 -9.10
N GLU A 80 -5.21 8.79 -8.62
CA GLU A 80 -6.27 8.47 -7.63
C GLU A 80 -6.04 9.17 -6.28
N ILE A 81 -4.79 9.25 -5.81
CA ILE A 81 -4.42 10.03 -4.62
C ILE A 81 -4.71 11.52 -4.85
N PHE A 82 -4.37 12.07 -6.02
CA PHE A 82 -4.59 13.47 -6.36
C PHE A 82 -6.10 13.80 -6.37
N LYS A 83 -6.91 13.04 -7.12
CA LYS A 83 -8.37 13.16 -7.13
C LYS A 83 -8.96 13.08 -5.72
N LYS A 84 -8.49 12.14 -4.90
CA LYS A 84 -8.97 11.96 -3.53
C LYS A 84 -8.58 13.13 -2.63
N SER A 85 -7.38 13.66 -2.79
CA SER A 85 -6.87 14.81 -2.03
C SER A 85 -7.65 16.08 -2.33
N LEU A 86 -7.97 16.35 -3.60
CA LEU A 86 -8.85 17.45 -4.00
C LEU A 86 -10.25 17.32 -3.38
N LYS A 87 -10.82 16.10 -3.40
CA LYS A 87 -12.10 15.84 -2.74
C LYS A 87 -12.01 16.09 -1.22
N ASN A 88 -10.95 15.62 -0.56
CA ASN A 88 -10.78 15.78 0.89
C ASN A 88 -10.59 17.25 1.30
N LYS A 89 -9.87 18.05 0.51
CA LYS A 89 -9.67 19.49 0.75
C LYS A 89 -10.98 20.27 0.87
N ASN A 90 -12.01 19.85 0.16
CA ASN A 90 -13.31 20.52 0.14
C ASN A 90 -14.29 20.03 1.20
N ARG A 91 -13.90 19.07 2.04
CA ARG A 91 -14.79 18.52 3.06
C ARG A 91 -14.75 19.37 4.34
N PRO A 92 -15.87 19.44 5.09
CA PRO A 92 -15.90 20.16 6.36
C PRO A 92 -14.97 19.53 7.39
N TYR A 93 -14.60 20.26 8.45
CA TYR A 93 -13.71 19.76 9.50
C TYR A 93 -14.14 18.38 10.03
N LYS A 94 -13.17 17.43 10.08
CA LYS A 94 -13.34 15.99 10.37
C LYS A 94 -14.40 15.25 9.54
N HIS A 95 -15.00 15.89 8.55
CA HIS A 95 -16.17 15.38 7.82
C HIS A 95 -17.32 14.99 8.76
N GLY A 96 -17.44 15.69 9.91
CA GLY A 96 -18.39 15.35 10.97
C GLY A 96 -18.04 14.12 11.82
N LYS A 97 -16.83 13.56 11.67
CA LYS A 97 -16.34 12.47 12.54
C LYS A 97 -15.85 13.01 13.88
N ILE A 98 -16.01 12.20 14.93
CA ILE A 98 -15.62 12.56 16.30
C ILE A 98 -14.18 12.10 16.61
N CYS A 99 -13.71 11.03 15.96
CA CYS A 99 -12.32 10.60 16.04
C CYS A 99 -11.39 11.60 15.35
#